data_AF-A0A1E5RTH1-F1
#
_entry.id   AF-A0A1E5RTH1-F1
#
_cell.length_a   1.000
_cell.length_b   1.000
_cell.length_c   1.000
_cell.angle_alpha   90.00
_cell.angle_beta   90.00
_cell.angle_gamma   90.00
#
_symmetry.space_group_name_H-M   'P 1'
#
loop_
_entity.id
_entity.type
_entity.pdbx_description
1 polymer ?
#
loop_
_entity_poly.entity_id
_entity_poly.type
_entity_poly.pdbx_seq_one_letter_code
_entity_poly.pdbx_strand_id
1 'polypeptide(L)'
;MSTKLITKAPAKHISESSAISFEIVITNKAIKELNNKISILSQCKKILESSEKSLELHELTDKWVSINKACLNHLHNAYLIKYKGNSGYIKNLEDSINMEKEKIKYQANDNLEYEWETIQDSTQYQMLDDWEKANLKASFEERIAKNEEFLENNLKKLDKTIEDFNERGGEFDIEELCKNLKIDYNLIYTM
;
A
#
# COMPACT_ATOMS: atom_id res chain seq x y z
N MET A 1 -0.65 80.85 -38.34
CA MET A 1 -0.59 79.76 -37.33
C MET A 1 -1.17 78.51 -37.96
N SER A 2 -0.38 77.44 -38.10
CA SER A 2 -0.77 76.22 -38.81
C SER A 2 -1.43 75.25 -37.82
N THR A 3 -2.76 75.12 -37.87
CA THR A 3 -3.50 74.13 -37.09
C THR A 3 -3.34 72.75 -37.71
N LYS A 4 -2.52 71.90 -37.09
CA LYS A 4 -2.44 70.46 -37.41
C LYS A 4 -3.76 69.80 -37.03
N LEU A 5 -4.51 69.34 -38.02
CA LEU A 5 -5.62 68.41 -37.85
C LEU A 5 -5.06 67.08 -37.33
N ILE A 6 -5.31 66.80 -36.06
CA ILE A 6 -5.11 65.47 -35.49
C ILE A 6 -6.23 64.58 -36.04
N THR A 7 -5.92 63.80 -37.06
CA THR A 7 -6.81 62.75 -37.55
C THR A 7 -6.89 61.66 -36.51
N LYS A 8 -8.08 61.48 -35.91
CA LYS A 8 -8.41 60.32 -35.08
C LYS A 8 -8.21 59.06 -35.91
N ALA A 9 -7.37 58.13 -35.42
CA ALA A 9 -7.26 56.80 -35.99
C ALA A 9 -8.66 56.15 -36.05
N PRO A 10 -9.02 55.46 -37.14
CA PRO A 10 -10.31 54.79 -37.23
C PRO A 10 -10.37 53.73 -36.13
N ALA A 11 -11.47 53.77 -35.35
CA ALA A 11 -11.78 52.72 -34.39
C ALA A 11 -11.72 51.37 -35.11
N LYS A 12 -11.03 50.40 -34.50
CA LYS A 12 -10.98 49.01 -34.97
C LYS A 12 -12.41 48.57 -35.32
N HIS A 13 -12.72 48.46 -36.60
CA HIS A 13 -13.91 47.76 -37.07
C HIS A 13 -13.72 46.31 -36.64
N ILE A 14 -14.35 45.93 -35.53
CA ILE A 14 -14.57 44.54 -35.19
C ILE A 14 -15.36 44.00 -36.38
N SER A 15 -14.71 43.17 -37.21
CA SER A 15 -15.40 42.58 -38.35
C SER A 15 -16.59 41.80 -37.81
N GLU A 16 -17.76 41.88 -38.47
CA GLU A 16 -18.96 41.14 -38.07
C GLU A 16 -18.64 39.66 -37.84
N SER A 17 -17.71 39.12 -38.63
CA SER A 17 -17.14 37.78 -38.46
C SER A 17 -16.53 37.51 -37.07
N SER A 18 -15.80 38.47 -36.50
CA SER A 18 -15.21 38.32 -35.16
C SER A 18 -16.25 38.41 -34.03
N ALA A 19 -17.28 39.25 -34.18
CA ALA A 19 -18.40 39.31 -33.23
C ALA A 19 -19.21 38.01 -33.24
N ILE A 20 -19.53 37.49 -34.43
CA ILE A 20 -20.21 36.20 -34.61
C ILE A 20 -19.38 35.05 -34.02
N SER A 21 -18.06 35.06 -34.24
CA SER A 21 -17.17 34.02 -33.67
C SER A 21 -17.19 34.00 -32.13
N PHE A 22 -17.29 35.17 -31.50
CA PHE A 22 -17.34 35.30 -30.05
C PHE A 22 -18.67 34.80 -29.49
N GLU A 23 -19.79 35.13 -30.14
CA GLU A 23 -21.11 34.59 -29.79
C GLU A 23 -21.16 33.06 -29.94
N ILE A 24 -20.56 32.50 -30.99
CA ILE A 24 -20.46 31.05 -31.17
C ILE A 24 -19.70 30.40 -30.00
N VAL A 25 -18.60 31.00 -29.54
CA VAL A 25 -17.82 30.48 -28.41
C VAL A 25 -18.63 30.51 -27.11
N ILE A 26 -19.32 31.62 -26.82
CA ILE A 26 -20.18 31.74 -25.62
C ILE A 26 -21.31 30.72 -25.67
N THR A 27 -21.97 30.60 -26.82
CA THR A 27 -23.11 29.69 -27.00
C THR A 27 -22.67 28.23 -26.86
N ASN A 28 -21.53 27.86 -27.45
CA ASN A 28 -20.96 26.52 -27.29
C ASN A 28 -20.58 26.20 -25.85
N LYS A 29 -20.09 27.18 -25.09
CA LYS A 29 -19.80 27.01 -23.65
C LYS A 29 -21.09 26.77 -22.87
N ALA A 30 -22.14 27.56 -23.12
CA ALA A 30 -23.44 27.37 -22.50
C ALA A 30 -24.06 26.00 -22.83
N ILE A 31 -23.93 25.54 -24.09
CA ILE A 31 -24.38 24.20 -24.51
C ILE A 31 -23.64 23.10 -23.75
N LYS A 32 -22.31 23.21 -23.58
CA LYS A 32 -21.54 22.23 -22.79
C LYS A 32 -21.97 22.19 -21.33
N GLU A 33 -22.16 23.35 -20.70
CA GLU A 33 -22.63 23.43 -19.32
C GLU A 33 -24.04 22.84 -19.15
N LEU A 34 -24.95 23.11 -20.08
CA LEU A 34 -26.29 22.54 -20.08
C LEU A 34 -26.26 21.02 -20.29
N ASN A 35 -25.44 20.52 -21.21
CA ASN A 35 -25.28 19.08 -21.42
C ASN A 35 -24.70 18.37 -20.18
N ASN A 36 -23.75 18.99 -19.48
CA ASN A 36 -23.25 18.47 -18.20
C ASN A 36 -24.36 18.42 -17.14
N LYS A 37 -25.16 19.48 -17.01
CA LYS A 37 -26.30 19.49 -16.08
C LYS A 37 -27.34 18.42 -16.42
N ILE A 38 -27.64 18.23 -17.71
CA ILE A 38 -28.54 17.18 -18.18
C ILE A 38 -27.98 15.80 -17.84
N SER A 39 -26.68 15.57 -18.02
CA SER A 39 -26.02 14.31 -17.67
C SER A 39 -26.11 14.02 -16.17
N ILE A 40 -25.80 15.02 -15.33
CA ILE A 40 -25.89 14.89 -13.87
C ILE A 40 -27.33 14.61 -13.45
N LEU A 41 -28.30 15.36 -13.95
CA LEU A 41 -29.72 15.14 -13.63
C LEU A 41 -30.21 13.76 -14.10
N SER A 42 -29.75 13.28 -15.24
CA SER A 42 -30.06 11.93 -15.73
C SER A 42 -29.49 10.85 -14.80
N GLN A 43 -28.26 11.04 -14.29
CA GLN A 43 -27.66 10.13 -13.30
C GLN A 43 -28.41 10.18 -11.97
N CYS A 44 -28.72 11.37 -11.45
CA CYS A 44 -29.50 11.53 -10.22
C CYS A 44 -30.88 10.86 -10.35
N LYS A 45 -31.56 11.02 -11.49
CA LYS A 45 -32.84 10.36 -11.77
C LYS A 45 -32.70 8.83 -11.73
N LYS A 46 -31.68 8.27 -12.39
CA LYS A 46 -31.40 6.82 -12.34
C LYS A 46 -31.15 6.32 -10.92
N ILE A 47 -30.40 7.09 -10.12
CA ILE A 47 -30.11 6.76 -8.73
C ILE A 47 -31.40 6.75 -7.90
N LEU A 48 -32.25 7.77 -8.04
CA LEU A 48 -33.57 7.84 -7.39
C LEU A 48 -34.48 6.68 -7.79
N GLU A 49 -34.50 6.32 -9.07
CA GLU A 49 -35.25 5.17 -9.58
C GLU A 49 -34.70 3.84 -9.06
N SER A 50 -33.42 3.78 -8.67
CA SER A 50 -32.78 2.61 -8.04
C SER A 50 -32.69 2.67 -6.51
N SER A 51 -33.32 3.66 -5.87
CA SER A 51 -33.20 3.89 -4.42
C SER A 51 -33.61 2.67 -3.58
N GLU A 52 -34.62 1.94 -4.01
CA GLU A 52 -35.06 0.69 -3.38
C GLU A 52 -33.95 -0.39 -3.45
N LYS A 53 -33.28 -0.54 -4.59
CA LYS A 53 -32.12 -1.45 -4.73
C LYS A 53 -30.92 -1.02 -3.89
N SER A 54 -30.73 0.28 -3.72
CA SER A 54 -29.70 0.81 -2.82
C SER A 54 -29.98 0.47 -1.36
N LEU A 55 -31.26 0.47 -0.97
CA LEU A 55 -31.69 0.11 0.38
C LEU A 55 -31.54 -1.40 0.61
N GLU A 56 -31.97 -2.23 -0.34
CA GLU A 56 -31.74 -3.67 -0.34
C GLU A 56 -30.24 -4.03 -0.24
N LEU A 57 -29.38 -3.31 -0.97
CA LEU A 57 -27.93 -3.49 -0.92
C LEU A 57 -27.36 -3.15 0.46
N HIS A 58 -27.87 -2.09 1.09
CA HIS A 58 -27.46 -1.71 2.44
C HIS A 58 -27.86 -2.79 3.46
N GLU A 59 -29.11 -3.26 3.42
CA GLU A 59 -29.56 -4.36 4.27
C GLU A 59 -28.76 -5.65 4.04
N LEU A 60 -28.41 -5.95 2.79
CA LEU A 60 -27.58 -7.10 2.46
C LEU A 60 -26.17 -6.94 3.03
N THR A 61 -25.63 -5.73 2.98
CA THR A 61 -24.32 -5.39 3.57
C THR A 61 -24.36 -5.62 5.08
N ASP A 62 -25.39 -5.13 5.78
CA ASP A 62 -25.56 -5.33 7.22
C ASP A 62 -25.68 -6.81 7.59
N LYS A 63 -26.42 -7.59 6.80
CA LYS A 63 -26.52 -9.05 6.97
C LYS A 63 -25.15 -9.71 6.84
N TRP A 64 -24.38 -9.37 5.83
CA TRP A 64 -23.03 -9.92 5.64
C TRP A 64 -22.07 -9.49 6.75
N VAL A 65 -22.11 -8.24 7.19
CA VAL A 65 -21.32 -7.74 8.32
C VAL A 65 -21.68 -8.52 9.59
N SER A 66 -22.96 -8.76 9.85
CA SER A 66 -23.41 -9.56 11.00
C SER A 66 -22.92 -11.00 10.94
N ILE A 67 -23.01 -11.66 9.78
CA ILE A 67 -22.47 -13.01 9.57
C ILE A 67 -20.96 -13.02 9.84
N ASN A 68 -20.22 -12.05 9.29
CA ASN A 68 -18.78 -11.94 9.50
C ASN A 68 -18.41 -11.73 10.97
N LYS A 69 -19.15 -10.88 11.71
CA LYS A 69 -18.97 -10.72 13.16
C LYS A 69 -19.17 -12.05 13.89
N ALA A 70 -20.24 -12.78 13.59
CA ALA A 70 -20.52 -14.08 14.20
C ALA A 70 -19.42 -15.12 13.89
N CYS A 71 -18.97 -15.18 12.64
CA CYS A 71 -17.88 -16.06 12.23
C CYS A 71 -16.55 -15.72 12.93
N LEU A 72 -16.19 -14.44 13.01
CA LEU A 72 -14.97 -13.99 13.68
C LEU A 72 -15.02 -14.26 15.18
N ASN A 73 -16.16 -14.02 15.84
CA ASN A 73 -16.36 -14.36 17.26
C ASN A 73 -16.23 -15.86 17.50
N HIS A 74 -16.84 -16.68 16.65
CA HIS A 74 -16.72 -18.13 16.75
C HIS A 74 -15.28 -18.59 16.58
N LEU A 75 -14.58 -18.07 15.56
CA LEU A 75 -13.18 -18.41 15.28
C LEU A 75 -12.26 -17.97 16.41
N HIS A 76 -12.46 -16.76 16.96
CA HIS A 76 -11.74 -16.23 18.10
C HIS A 76 -11.88 -17.12 19.33
N ASN A 77 -13.13 -17.49 19.68
CA ASN A 77 -13.40 -18.41 20.77
C ASN A 77 -12.77 -19.79 20.55
N ALA A 78 -12.87 -20.34 19.34
CA ALA A 78 -12.25 -21.62 19.00
C ALA A 78 -10.72 -21.56 19.12
N TYR A 79 -10.11 -20.44 18.72
CA TYR A 79 -8.69 -20.17 18.89
C TYR A 79 -8.30 -20.13 20.37
N LEU A 80 -9.00 -19.33 21.18
CA LEU A 80 -8.74 -19.25 22.61
C LEU A 80 -8.86 -20.62 23.29
N ILE A 81 -9.86 -21.43 22.94
CA ILE A 81 -10.00 -22.79 23.47
C ILE A 81 -8.81 -23.65 23.05
N LYS A 82 -8.44 -23.64 21.76
CA LYS A 82 -7.35 -24.45 21.22
C LYS A 82 -6.02 -24.15 21.90
N TYR A 83 -5.74 -22.87 22.15
CA TYR A 83 -4.49 -22.41 22.76
C TYR A 83 -4.59 -22.26 24.28
N LYS A 84 -5.68 -22.72 24.92
CA LYS A 84 -5.89 -22.61 26.38
C LYS A 84 -5.76 -21.15 26.88
N GLY A 85 -6.27 -20.20 26.11
CA GLY A 85 -6.23 -18.77 26.38
C GLY A 85 -4.97 -18.07 25.83
N ASN A 86 -4.74 -16.83 26.29
CA ASN A 86 -3.70 -15.95 25.78
C ASN A 86 -2.27 -16.48 26.05
N SER A 87 -2.06 -17.20 27.15
CA SER A 87 -0.74 -17.73 27.52
C SER A 87 -0.23 -18.80 26.55
N GLY A 88 -1.10 -19.68 26.07
CA GLY A 88 -0.69 -20.66 25.05
C GLY A 88 -0.61 -20.07 23.64
N TYR A 89 -1.28 -18.95 23.38
CA TYR A 89 -1.08 -18.20 22.14
C TYR A 89 0.30 -17.53 22.11
N ILE A 90 0.70 -16.85 23.19
CA ILE A 90 2.04 -16.26 23.33
C ILE A 90 3.12 -17.32 23.10
N LYS A 91 2.99 -18.48 23.75
CA LYS A 91 3.95 -19.57 23.58
C LYS A 91 4.03 -20.05 22.13
N ASN A 92 2.88 -20.18 21.46
CA ASN A 92 2.86 -20.58 20.04
C ASN A 92 3.47 -19.49 19.13
N LEU A 93 3.29 -18.22 19.47
CA LEU A 93 3.92 -17.09 18.77
C LEU A 93 5.45 -17.13 18.94
N GLU A 94 5.93 -17.34 20.17
CA GLU A 94 7.36 -17.52 20.48
C GLU A 94 7.95 -18.71 19.72
N ASP A 95 7.28 -19.86 19.73
CA ASP A 95 7.71 -21.07 19.01
C ASP A 95 7.77 -20.82 17.50
N SER A 96 6.77 -20.13 16.95
CA SER A 96 6.72 -19.76 15.52
C SER A 96 7.85 -18.82 15.13
N ILE A 97 8.11 -17.81 15.96
CA ILE A 97 9.18 -16.85 15.74
C ILE A 97 10.55 -17.52 15.87
N ASN A 98 10.75 -18.39 16.85
CA ASN A 98 11.98 -19.14 17.00
C ASN A 98 12.25 -20.04 15.79
N MET A 99 11.23 -20.72 15.26
CA MET A 99 11.37 -21.49 14.02
C MET A 99 11.76 -20.61 12.82
N GLU A 100 11.14 -19.43 12.67
CA GLU A 100 11.48 -18.52 11.56
C GLU A 100 12.90 -17.94 11.73
N LYS A 101 13.33 -17.64 12.97
CA LYS A 101 14.71 -17.23 13.27
C LYS A 101 15.71 -18.32 12.89
N GLU A 102 15.45 -19.56 13.26
CA GLU A 102 16.33 -20.68 12.91
C GLU A 102 16.38 -20.92 11.40
N LYS A 103 15.25 -20.76 10.70
CA LYS A 103 15.22 -20.82 9.23
C LYS A 103 16.02 -19.70 8.58
N ILE A 104 15.91 -18.46 9.06
CA ILE A 104 16.69 -17.33 8.56
C ILE A 104 18.19 -17.55 8.80
N LYS A 105 18.56 -18.00 10.00
CA LYS A 105 19.95 -18.34 10.33
C LYS A 105 20.48 -19.43 9.41
N TYR A 106 19.70 -20.50 9.20
CA TYR A 106 20.07 -21.58 8.29
C TYR A 106 20.27 -21.07 6.86
N GLN A 107 19.32 -20.28 6.33
CA GLN A 107 19.40 -19.72 4.98
C GLN A 107 20.57 -18.75 4.78
N ALA A 108 21.00 -18.06 5.83
CA ALA A 108 22.10 -17.10 5.76
C ALA A 108 23.47 -17.74 6.04
N ASN A 109 23.51 -18.82 6.80
CA ASN A 109 24.74 -19.55 7.12
C ASN A 109 25.15 -20.51 5.99
N ASP A 110 24.20 -20.98 5.19
CA ASP A 110 24.52 -21.70 3.96
C ASP A 110 25.14 -20.71 2.94
N ASN A 111 26.40 -20.97 2.60
CA ASN A 111 27.08 -20.66 1.34
C ASN A 111 28.09 -19.50 1.25
N LEU A 112 28.10 -18.46 2.10
CA LEU A 112 29.01 -17.32 1.85
C LEU A 112 30.49 -17.62 2.13
N GLU A 113 30.80 -18.32 3.23
CA GLU A 113 32.18 -18.64 3.61
C GLU A 113 32.77 -19.70 2.68
N TYR A 114 31.97 -20.70 2.32
CA TYR A 114 32.33 -21.72 1.33
C TYR A 114 32.46 -21.16 -0.10
N GLU A 115 31.60 -20.20 -0.49
CA GLU A 115 31.74 -19.45 -1.76
C GLU A 115 33.08 -18.70 -1.80
N TRP A 116 33.49 -18.08 -0.68
CA TRP A 116 34.76 -17.37 -0.60
C TRP A 116 35.97 -18.30 -0.73
N GLU A 117 35.97 -19.42 0.01
CA GLU A 117 37.01 -20.45 -0.11
C GLU A 117 37.11 -20.98 -1.54
N THR A 118 35.97 -21.26 -2.18
CA THR A 118 35.92 -21.73 -3.58
C THR A 118 36.45 -20.68 -4.56
N ILE A 119 36.16 -19.39 -4.33
CA ILE A 119 36.67 -18.29 -5.15
C ILE A 119 38.19 -18.17 -4.98
N GLN A 120 38.70 -18.28 -3.76
CA GLN A 120 40.14 -18.24 -3.47
C GLN A 120 40.91 -19.38 -4.13
N ASP A 121 40.32 -20.57 -4.16
CA ASP A 121 40.89 -21.76 -4.80
C ASP A 121 40.78 -21.74 -6.34
N SER A 122 40.02 -20.80 -6.91
CA SER A 122 39.85 -20.72 -8.36
C SER A 122 41.11 -20.25 -9.07
N THR A 123 41.38 -20.85 -10.23
CA THR A 123 42.50 -20.46 -11.11
C THR A 123 42.39 -19.01 -11.57
N GLN A 124 41.17 -18.49 -11.70
CA GLN A 124 40.90 -17.10 -12.06
C GLN A 124 41.35 -16.13 -10.97
N TYR A 125 41.07 -16.43 -9.70
CA TYR A 125 41.50 -15.60 -8.58
C TYR A 125 43.02 -15.60 -8.41
N GLN A 126 43.68 -16.73 -8.63
CA GLN A 126 45.14 -16.82 -8.52
C GLN A 126 45.86 -15.97 -9.59
N MET A 127 45.26 -15.81 -10.77
CA MET A 127 45.78 -15.01 -11.88
C MET A 127 45.58 -13.50 -11.73
N LEU A 128 44.74 -13.04 -10.79
CA LEU A 128 44.52 -11.62 -10.53
C LEU A 128 45.77 -10.96 -9.92
N ASP A 129 45.95 -9.67 -10.18
CA ASP A 129 46.99 -8.88 -9.51
C ASP A 129 46.64 -8.62 -8.03
N ASP A 130 47.61 -8.13 -7.26
CA ASP A 130 47.41 -7.89 -5.82
C ASP A 130 46.36 -6.81 -5.53
N TRP A 131 46.16 -5.86 -6.45
CA TRP A 131 45.17 -4.79 -6.32
C TRP A 131 43.74 -5.32 -6.58
N GLU A 132 43.57 -6.15 -7.60
CA GLU A 132 42.33 -6.83 -7.96
C GLU A 132 41.91 -7.83 -6.88
N LYS A 133 42.86 -8.58 -6.31
CA LYS A 133 42.61 -9.46 -5.16
C LYS A 133 42.13 -8.68 -3.94
N ALA A 134 42.77 -7.55 -3.64
CA ALA A 134 42.37 -6.68 -2.53
C ALA A 134 40.97 -6.08 -2.74
N ASN A 135 40.65 -5.66 -3.97
CA ASN A 135 39.34 -5.11 -4.31
C ASN A 135 38.22 -6.17 -4.25
N LEU A 136 38.50 -7.39 -4.73
CA LEU A 136 37.56 -8.50 -4.67
C LEU A 136 37.28 -8.93 -3.22
N LYS A 137 38.32 -8.95 -2.37
CA LYS A 137 38.17 -9.20 -0.94
C LYS A 137 37.32 -8.12 -0.25
N ALA A 138 37.60 -6.85 -0.53
CA ALA A 138 36.81 -5.74 0.02
C ALA A 138 35.33 -5.82 -0.43
N SER A 139 35.07 -6.17 -1.69
CA SER A 139 33.70 -6.37 -2.19
C SER A 139 32.98 -7.56 -1.53
N PHE A 140 33.72 -8.63 -1.20
CA PHE A 140 33.14 -9.78 -0.53
C PHE A 140 32.87 -9.50 0.95
N GLU A 141 33.78 -8.79 1.63
CA GLU A 141 33.58 -8.28 3.00
C GLU A 141 32.38 -7.34 3.07
N GLU A 142 32.17 -6.46 2.08
CA GLU A 142 30.98 -5.60 2.00
C GLU A 142 29.69 -6.42 1.81
N ARG A 143 29.74 -7.52 1.03
CA ARG A 143 28.59 -8.42 0.83
C ARG A 143 28.27 -9.19 2.11
N ILE A 144 29.27 -9.63 2.86
CA ILE A 144 29.10 -10.26 4.18
C ILE A 144 28.44 -9.25 5.13
N ALA A 145 28.99 -8.04 5.25
CA ALA A 145 28.45 -7.00 6.12
C ALA A 145 26.99 -6.65 5.78
N LYS A 146 26.63 -6.55 4.50
CA LYS A 146 25.24 -6.34 4.07
C LYS A 146 24.32 -7.51 4.41
N ASN A 147 24.81 -8.74 4.32
CA ASN A 147 24.03 -9.92 4.68
C ASN A 147 23.82 -10.03 6.19
N GLU A 148 24.84 -9.70 6.98
CA GLU A 148 24.75 -9.57 8.43
C GLU A 148 23.77 -8.48 8.85
N GLU A 149 23.84 -7.30 8.23
CA GLU A 149 22.90 -6.20 8.48
C GLU A 149 21.46 -6.60 8.11
N PHE A 150 21.26 -7.28 6.98
CA PHE A 150 19.95 -7.80 6.59
C PHE A 150 19.43 -8.83 7.60
N LEU A 151 20.28 -9.76 8.05
CA LEU A 151 19.92 -10.77 9.03
C LEU A 151 19.56 -10.16 10.37
N GLU A 152 20.39 -9.25 10.87
CA GLU A 152 20.17 -8.54 12.14
C GLU A 152 18.87 -7.72 12.10
N ASN A 153 18.61 -7.03 10.98
CA ASN A 153 17.38 -6.27 10.80
C ASN A 153 16.13 -7.17 10.77
N ASN A 154 16.19 -8.36 10.15
CA ASN A 154 15.07 -9.29 10.14
C ASN A 154 14.84 -9.96 11.50
N LEU A 155 15.92 -10.33 12.20
CA LEU A 155 15.81 -10.84 13.56
C LEU A 155 15.20 -9.80 14.51
N LYS A 156 15.66 -8.55 14.42
CA LYS A 156 15.09 -7.43 15.20
C LYS A 156 13.61 -7.21 14.92
N LYS A 157 13.15 -7.34 13.66
CA LYS A 157 11.72 -7.24 13.32
C LYS A 157 10.90 -8.38 13.94
N LEU A 158 11.44 -9.59 13.97
CA LEU A 158 10.79 -10.73 14.59
C LEU A 158 10.69 -10.56 16.11
N ASP A 159 11.75 -10.10 16.76
CA ASP A 159 11.74 -9.78 18.20
C ASP A 159 10.74 -8.67 18.53
N LYS A 160 10.72 -7.62 17.71
CA LYS A 160 9.77 -6.52 17.84
C LYS A 160 8.32 -6.99 17.72
N THR A 161 8.03 -8.07 16.99
CA THR A 161 6.67 -8.61 16.88
C THR A 161 6.15 -9.13 18.23
N ILE A 162 7.03 -9.71 19.06
CA ILE A 162 6.67 -10.16 20.42
C ILE A 162 6.55 -8.96 21.36
N GLU A 163 7.47 -8.00 21.25
CA GLU A 163 7.43 -6.76 22.04
C GLU A 163 6.15 -5.98 21.77
N ASP A 164 5.82 -5.73 20.50
CA ASP A 164 4.61 -5.02 20.08
C ASP A 164 3.33 -5.76 20.55
N PHE A 165 3.36 -7.10 20.63
CA PHE A 165 2.24 -7.90 21.16
C PHE A 165 2.09 -7.73 22.68
N ASN A 166 3.20 -7.75 23.40
CA ASN A 166 3.23 -7.54 24.85
C ASN A 166 2.86 -6.10 25.24
N GLU A 167 3.31 -5.11 24.48
CA GLU A 167 2.97 -3.69 24.68
C GLU A 167 1.48 -3.41 24.48
N ARG A 168 0.82 -4.16 23.59
CA ARG A 168 -0.63 -4.09 23.36
C ARG A 168 -1.47 -4.80 24.43
N GLY A 169 -0.84 -5.28 25.51
CA GLY A 169 -1.50 -5.93 26.63
C GLY A 169 -1.40 -7.45 26.64
N GLY A 170 -0.78 -8.05 25.62
CA GLY A 170 -0.52 -9.50 25.56
C GLY A 170 -1.80 -10.34 25.42
N GLU A 171 -2.91 -9.73 24.97
CA GLU A 171 -4.17 -10.42 24.78
C GLU A 171 -4.44 -10.70 23.29
N PHE A 172 -4.83 -11.93 22.99
CA PHE A 172 -5.29 -12.28 21.66
C PHE A 172 -6.73 -11.81 21.51
N ASP A 173 -6.93 -10.62 20.95
CA ASP A 173 -8.23 -10.03 20.70
C ASP A 173 -8.71 -10.27 19.25
N ILE A 174 -9.92 -9.80 18.95
CA ILE A 174 -10.52 -9.95 17.61
C ILE A 174 -9.75 -9.10 16.59
N GLU A 175 -9.16 -7.99 17.00
CA GLU A 175 -8.35 -7.15 16.12
C GLU A 175 -7.08 -7.89 15.68
N GLU A 176 -6.41 -8.58 16.59
CA GLU A 176 -5.24 -9.42 16.32
C GLU A 176 -5.60 -10.65 15.47
N LEU A 177 -6.78 -11.24 15.70
CA LEU A 177 -7.30 -12.26 14.79
C LEU A 177 -7.52 -11.72 13.37
N CYS A 178 -8.07 -10.51 13.23
CA CYS A 178 -8.27 -9.87 11.92
C CYS A 178 -6.93 -9.58 11.24
N LYS A 179 -5.91 -9.10 11.97
CA LYS A 179 -4.54 -8.91 11.46
C LYS A 179 -3.95 -10.21 10.94
N ASN A 180 -4.07 -11.30 11.69
CA ASN A 180 -3.58 -12.63 11.29
C ASN A 180 -4.29 -13.17 10.04
N LEU A 181 -5.59 -12.88 9.88
CA LEU A 181 -6.37 -13.27 8.71
C LEU A 181 -6.26 -12.29 7.53
N LYS A 182 -5.56 -11.15 7.70
CA LYS A 182 -5.47 -10.05 6.74
C LYS A 182 -6.85 -9.50 6.35
N ILE A 183 -7.73 -9.38 7.34
CA ILE A 183 -9.07 -8.81 7.20
C ILE A 183 -9.05 -7.40 7.78
N ASP A 184 -9.70 -6.46 7.10
CA ASP A 184 -9.88 -5.12 7.63
C ASP A 184 -10.91 -5.14 8.77
N TYR A 185 -10.42 -4.92 9.99
CA TYR A 185 -11.26 -4.84 11.19
C TYR A 185 -12.34 -3.76 11.05
N ASN A 186 -12.01 -2.63 10.43
CA ASN A 186 -12.90 -1.47 10.35
C ASN A 186 -14.09 -1.70 9.42
N LEU A 187 -13.92 -2.57 8.41
CA LEU A 187 -15.00 -2.96 7.51
C LEU A 187 -16.12 -3.72 8.22
N ILE A 188 -15.80 -4.35 9.36
CA ILE A 188 -16.70 -5.23 10.09
C ILE A 188 -17.16 -4.56 11.40
N TYR A 189 -16.26 -3.97 12.17
CA TYR A 189 -16.53 -3.53 13.55
C TYR A 189 -16.67 -2.01 13.75
N THR A 190 -16.37 -1.15 12.77
CA THR A 190 -16.52 0.32 12.89
C THR A 190 -17.62 0.93 12.03
N MET A 191 -18.73 0.21 11.82
CA MET A 191 -20.01 0.85 11.46
C MET A 191 -20.84 1.09 12.73
#